data_AF-A0A179FP13-F1
#
_entry.id   AF-A0A179FP13-F1
#
_cell.length_a   1.000
_cell.length_b   1.000
_cell.length_c   1.000
_cell.angle_alpha   90.00
_cell.angle_beta   90.00
_cell.angle_gamma   90.00
#
_symmetry.space_group_name_H-M   'P 1'
#
loop_
_entity.id
_entity.type
_entity.pdbx_description
1 polymer ?
#
loop_
_entity_poly.entity_id
_entity_poly.type
_entity_poly.pdbx_seq_one_letter_code
_entity_poly.pdbx_strand_id
1 'polypeptide(L)'
;MPQRQLAAWSSSTLYPTILNSRRYTQSRTMSAAPVFWSTPLRYCRWAARERPALFWSVIVGAAGPALMPIVPPIRHYFGDVDPAPVPVTYPVPNGPRKQLTGYDD
;
A
#
# COMPACT_ATOMS: atom_id res chain seq x y z
N MET A 1 -49.93 80.24 10.96
CA MET A 1 -50.46 79.09 10.19
C MET A 1 -49.32 78.08 9.97
N PRO A 2 -49.59 76.77 10.13
CA PRO A 2 -48.56 75.74 10.28
C PRO A 2 -48.19 75.11 8.93
N GLN A 3 -46.92 75.18 8.52
CA GLN A 3 -46.46 74.50 7.31
C GLN A 3 -45.67 73.25 7.68
N ARG A 4 -46.43 72.16 7.62
CA ARG A 4 -46.10 70.73 7.69
C ARG A 4 -44.65 70.39 7.33
N GLN A 5 -43.96 69.78 8.31
CA GLN A 5 -42.78 68.96 8.12
C GLN A 5 -43.14 67.78 7.20
N LEU A 6 -42.59 67.76 5.99
CA LEU A 6 -42.65 66.59 5.12
C LEU A 6 -41.61 65.59 5.62
N ALA A 7 -42.12 64.51 6.18
CA ALA A 7 -41.37 63.35 6.62
C ALA A 7 -40.51 62.84 5.45
N ALA A 8 -39.19 62.93 5.61
CA ALA A 8 -38.20 62.33 4.74
C ALA A 8 -38.29 60.79 4.86
N TRP A 9 -39.16 60.19 4.05
CA TRP A 9 -39.14 58.77 3.76
C TRP A 9 -38.54 58.60 2.37
N SER A 10 -37.21 58.56 2.30
CA SER A 10 -36.50 57.99 1.16
C SER A 10 -35.69 56.83 1.67
N SER A 11 -36.29 55.66 1.51
CA SER A 11 -35.73 54.34 1.66
C SER A 11 -34.42 54.25 0.90
N SER A 12 -33.30 54.00 1.60
CA SER A 12 -32.16 53.21 1.11
C SER A 12 -30.98 53.35 2.05
N THR A 13 -31.11 52.76 3.24
CA THR A 13 -29.97 52.25 3.98
C THR A 13 -29.31 51.18 3.11
N LEU A 14 -28.47 51.59 2.16
CA LEU A 14 -27.59 50.72 1.40
C LEU A 14 -26.51 50.23 2.37
N TYR A 15 -26.87 49.26 3.20
CA TYR A 15 -25.89 48.30 3.67
C TYR A 15 -25.22 47.74 2.40
N PRO A 16 -23.89 47.85 2.24
CA PRO A 16 -23.25 46.93 1.32
C PRO A 16 -23.52 45.55 1.92
N THR A 17 -24.38 44.78 1.25
CA THR A 17 -24.47 43.34 1.41
C THR A 17 -23.10 42.79 1.05
N ILE A 18 -22.19 42.80 2.01
CA ILE A 18 -20.93 42.06 1.99
C ILE A 18 -21.33 40.61 2.20
N LEU A 19 -21.91 40.02 1.17
CA LEU A 19 -21.97 38.57 1.00
C LEU A 19 -21.03 38.19 -0.14
N ASN A 20 -19.80 38.74 -0.11
CA ASN A 20 -18.69 37.94 -0.58
C ASN A 20 -18.44 36.89 0.50
N SER A 21 -19.30 35.88 0.53
CA SER A 21 -18.93 34.57 1.01
C SER A 21 -17.82 34.09 0.08
N ARG A 22 -16.61 34.64 0.29
CA ARG A 22 -15.39 33.96 -0.07
C ARG A 22 -15.61 32.60 0.55
N ARG A 23 -15.80 31.60 -0.32
CA ARG A 23 -15.55 30.24 0.06
C ARG A 23 -14.14 30.30 0.60
N TYR A 24 -14.01 30.41 1.92
CA TYR A 24 -12.89 29.83 2.60
C TYR A 24 -13.09 28.34 2.31
N THR A 25 -12.69 27.93 1.10
CA THR A 25 -12.07 26.65 0.90
C THR A 25 -11.01 26.64 1.97
N GLN A 26 -11.39 26.05 3.10
CA GLN A 26 -10.53 25.90 4.23
C GLN A 26 -9.41 25.04 3.66
N SER A 27 -8.33 25.70 3.25
CA SER A 27 -7.04 25.09 3.00
C SER A 27 -6.54 24.66 4.35
N ARG A 28 -7.21 23.67 4.94
CA ARG A 28 -6.62 22.84 5.96
C ARG A 28 -5.37 22.31 5.29
N THR A 29 -4.23 22.87 5.65
CA THR A 29 -2.90 22.36 5.37
C THR A 29 -2.72 21.05 6.14
N MET A 30 -3.63 20.08 5.95
CA MET A 30 -3.16 18.71 5.88
C MET A 30 -2.25 18.70 4.65
N SER A 31 -0.98 18.31 4.80
CA SER A 31 -0.10 18.17 3.65
C SER A 31 -0.82 17.32 2.61
N ALA A 32 -1.25 17.93 1.51
CA ALA A 32 -2.02 17.25 0.49
C ALA A 32 -1.22 16.04 0.03
N ALA A 33 -1.87 14.87 -0.02
CA ALA A 33 -1.21 13.65 -0.46
C ALA A 33 -0.63 13.88 -1.87
N PRO A 34 0.69 13.72 -2.08
CA PRO A 34 1.27 13.88 -3.40
C PRO A 34 0.69 12.82 -4.35
N VAL A 35 0.50 13.16 -5.62
CA VAL A 35 -0.07 12.20 -6.58
C VAL A 35 1.00 11.18 -6.97
N PHE A 36 0.70 9.89 -6.81
CA PHE A 36 1.63 8.78 -7.08
C PHE A 36 2.27 8.85 -8.47
N TRP A 37 1.47 9.06 -9.52
CA TRP A 37 1.93 9.09 -10.91
C TRP A 37 2.73 10.35 -11.31
N SER A 38 2.73 11.38 -10.47
CA SER A 38 3.52 12.61 -10.73
C SER A 38 4.87 12.58 -10.01
N THR A 39 4.90 12.03 -8.79
CA THR A 39 6.06 12.09 -7.89
C THR A 39 6.14 10.84 -7.00
N PRO A 40 6.45 9.66 -7.57
CA PRO A 40 6.33 8.38 -6.86
C PRO A 40 7.24 8.31 -5.62
N LEU A 41 8.49 8.77 -5.71
CA LEU A 41 9.41 8.80 -4.57
C LEU A 41 8.93 9.74 -3.44
N ARG A 42 8.32 10.88 -3.81
CA ARG A 42 7.75 11.83 -2.85
C ARG A 42 6.52 11.24 -2.17
N TYR A 43 5.71 10.47 -2.90
CA TYR A 43 4.57 9.73 -2.36
C TYR A 43 5.00 8.66 -1.37
N CYS A 44 5.97 7.81 -1.71
CA CYS A 44 6.48 6.80 -0.77
C CYS A 44 7.00 7.44 0.53
N ARG A 45 7.75 8.54 0.43
CA ARG A 45 8.27 9.27 1.60
C ARG A 45 7.18 9.93 2.45
N TRP A 46 6.05 10.33 1.86
CA TRP A 46 4.89 10.85 2.57
C TRP A 46 4.08 9.71 3.21
N ALA A 47 3.80 8.66 2.44
CA ALA A 47 3.03 7.48 2.88
C ALA A 47 3.69 6.77 4.06
N ALA A 48 5.03 6.67 4.08
CA ALA A 48 5.78 6.07 5.17
C ALA A 48 5.60 6.78 6.52
N ARG A 49 5.35 8.11 6.52
CA ARG A 49 5.24 8.94 7.73
C ARG A 49 3.80 9.23 8.13
N GLU A 50 2.94 9.54 7.15
CA GLU A 50 1.54 9.93 7.40
C GLU A 50 0.61 8.71 7.54
N ARG A 51 0.90 7.61 6.84
CA ARG A 51 0.07 6.39 6.83
C ARG A 51 0.92 5.12 6.96
N PRO A 52 1.68 4.98 8.06
CA PRO A 52 2.68 3.92 8.20
C PRO A 52 2.07 2.51 8.11
N ALA A 53 0.87 2.30 8.67
CA ALA A 53 0.21 0.99 8.64
C ALA A 53 -0.03 0.49 7.21
N LEU A 54 -0.53 1.35 6.31
CA LEU A 54 -0.79 0.96 4.92
C LEU A 54 0.50 0.75 4.13
N PHE A 55 1.45 1.67 4.29
CA PHE A 55 2.72 1.62 3.55
C PHE A 55 3.54 0.37 3.90
N TRP A 56 3.73 0.11 5.19
CA TRP A 56 4.54 -1.03 5.62
C TRP A 56 3.84 -2.37 5.44
N SER A 57 2.51 -2.43 5.54
CA SER A 57 1.78 -3.68 5.25
C SER A 57 1.99 -4.13 3.80
N VAL A 58 1.96 -3.20 2.85
CA VAL A 58 2.20 -3.51 1.43
C VAL A 58 3.65 -3.92 1.19
N ILE A 59 4.62 -3.23 1.80
CA ILE A 59 6.04 -3.55 1.63
C ILE A 59 6.37 -4.92 2.21
N VAL A 60 5.95 -5.19 3.44
CA VAL A 60 6.21 -6.48 4.11
C VAL A 60 5.45 -7.60 3.40
N GLY A 61 4.20 -7.35 2.99
CA GLY A 61 3.42 -8.30 2.20
C GLY A 61 4.04 -8.62 0.84
N ALA A 62 4.61 -7.62 0.15
CA ALA A 62 5.30 -7.79 -1.12
C ALA A 62 6.70 -8.41 -0.97
N ALA A 63 7.36 -8.21 0.17
CA ALA A 63 8.70 -8.74 0.42
C ALA A 63 8.73 -10.27 0.37
N GLY A 64 7.70 -10.97 0.88
CA GLY A 64 7.65 -12.43 0.85
C GLY A 64 7.70 -13.01 -0.57
N PRO A 65 6.75 -12.67 -1.46
CA PRO A 65 6.77 -13.10 -2.85
C PRO A 65 8.01 -12.64 -3.62
N ALA A 66 8.53 -11.44 -3.32
CA ALA A 66 9.75 -10.94 -3.95
C ALA A 66 11.00 -11.75 -3.57
N LEU A 67 11.09 -12.20 -2.32
CA LEU A 67 12.23 -12.99 -1.84
C LEU A 67 12.19 -14.44 -2.33
N MET A 68 11.03 -14.99 -2.69
CA MET A 68 10.90 -16.38 -3.16
C MET A 68 11.79 -16.73 -4.36
N PRO A 69 11.88 -15.93 -5.43
CA PRO A 69 12.82 -16.19 -6.53
C PRO A 69 14.25 -15.70 -6.26
N ILE A 70 14.45 -14.76 -5.33
CA ILE A 70 15.75 -14.13 -5.08
C ILE A 70 16.60 -14.95 -4.10
N VAL A 71 15.99 -15.52 -3.07
CA VAL A 71 16.70 -16.22 -1.99
C VAL A 71 17.29 -17.56 -2.42
N PRO A 72 16.59 -18.45 -3.15
CA PRO A 72 17.13 -19.75 -3.56
C PRO A 72 18.45 -19.69 -4.34
N PRO A 73 18.62 -18.85 -5.38
CA PRO A 73 19.90 -18.79 -6.09
C PRO A 73 21.02 -18.30 -5.18
N ILE A 74 20.77 -17.27 -4.36
CA ILE A 74 21.75 -16.76 -3.38
C ILE A 74 22.16 -17.86 -2.40
N ARG A 75 21.20 -18.64 -1.92
CA ARG A 75 21.44 -19.77 -1.00
C ARG A 75 22.31 -20.86 -1.64
N HIS A 76 22.05 -21.21 -2.90
CA HIS A 76 22.89 -22.15 -3.65
C HIS A 76 24.30 -21.62 -3.92
N TYR A 77 24.48 -20.31 -4.16
CA TYR A 77 25.82 -19.71 -4.30
C TYR A 77 26.66 -19.84 -3.02
N PHE A 78 26.04 -19.82 -1.85
CA PHE A 78 26.72 -20.05 -0.57
C PHE A 78 26.95 -21.53 -0.23
N GLY A 79 26.59 -22.45 -1.14
CA GLY A 79 26.82 -23.88 -0.98
C GLY A 79 25.73 -24.63 -0.22
N ASP A 80 24.60 -23.99 0.08
CA ASP A 80 23.44 -24.66 0.65
C ASP A 80 22.63 -25.31 -0.48
N VAL A 81 22.79 -26.64 -0.60
CA VAL A 81 22.18 -27.48 -1.63
C VAL A 81 20.88 -28.06 -1.10
N ASP A 82 19.88 -28.17 -1.96
CA ASP A 82 18.60 -28.74 -1.56
C ASP A 82 18.78 -30.21 -1.11
N PRO A 83 18.16 -30.59 0.03
CA PRO A 83 18.26 -31.95 0.52
C PRO A 83 17.63 -32.95 -0.45
N ALA A 84 18.20 -34.16 -0.50
CA ALA A 84 17.60 -35.24 -1.28
C ALA A 84 16.17 -35.54 -0.78
N PRO A 85 15.23 -35.86 -1.69
CA PRO A 85 13.85 -36.14 -1.32
C PRO A 85 13.79 -37.39 -0.44
N VAL A 86 13.01 -37.29 0.65
CA VAL A 86 12.77 -38.42 1.56
C VAL A 86 11.96 -39.50 0.83
N PRO A 87 12.38 -40.78 0.89
CA PRO A 87 11.61 -41.85 0.29
C PRO A 87 10.28 -42.03 1.03
N VAL A 88 9.18 -41.89 0.32
CA VAL A 88 7.82 -42.09 0.85
C VAL A 88 7.34 -43.54 0.73
N THR A 89 8.08 -44.36 -0.01
CA THR A 89 7.80 -45.77 -0.25
C THR A 89 9.06 -46.59 -0.04
N TYR A 90 8.88 -47.90 0.17
CA TYR A 90 10.01 -48.81 0.21
C TYR A 90 10.78 -48.72 -1.12
N PRO A 91 12.12 -48.51 -1.08
CA PRO A 91 12.90 -48.36 -2.30
C PRO A 91 13.01 -49.71 -3.01
N VAL A 92 12.17 -49.92 -4.01
CA VAL A 92 12.22 -51.11 -4.88
C VAL A 92 13.32 -50.90 -5.93
N PRO A 93 14.33 -51.78 -6.01
CA PRO A 93 15.34 -51.69 -7.05
C PRO A 93 14.71 -51.84 -8.44
N ASN A 94 15.11 -51.00 -9.40
CA ASN A 94 14.60 -51.03 -10.78
C ASN A 94 15.18 -52.18 -11.64
N GLY A 95 15.65 -53.26 -11.01
CA GLY A 95 16.33 -54.36 -11.67
C GLY A 95 15.44 -55.58 -11.91
N PRO A 96 15.79 -56.45 -12.88
CA PRO A 96 15.16 -57.76 -13.02
C PRO A 96 15.40 -58.61 -11.76
N ARG A 97 14.45 -59.50 -11.45
CA ARG A 97 14.56 -60.39 -10.29
C ARG A 97 15.79 -61.28 -10.44
N LYS A 98 16.63 -61.31 -9.40
CA LYS A 98 17.78 -62.21 -9.31
C LYS A 98 17.33 -63.50 -8.63
N GLN A 99 17.68 -64.65 -9.20
CA GLN A 99 17.49 -65.94 -8.52
C GLN A 99 18.44 -65.99 -7.32
N LEU A 100 17.88 -66.13 -6.12
CA LEU A 100 18.61 -66.24 -4.86
C LEU A 100 18.63 -67.73 -4.45
N THR A 101 19.69 -68.18 -3.78
CA THR A 101 19.80 -69.53 -3.21
C THR A 101 20.26 -69.42 -1.75
N GLY A 102 19.97 -70.44 -0.93
CA GLY A 102 20.49 -70.53 0.45
C GLY A 102 19.48 -70.28 1.59
N TYR A 103 18.19 -70.21 1.27
CA TYR A 103 17.07 -70.21 2.22
C TYR A 103 15.93 -71.12 1.69
N ASP A 104 16.31 -72.11 0.87
CA ASP A 104 15.43 -73.19 0.47
C ASP A 104 15.35 -74.18 1.67
N ASP A 105 14.14 -74.67 1.98
CA ASP A 105 13.83 -75.47 3.19
C ASP A 105 14.81 -76.62 3.49
#